data_AF-S9URF7-F1
#
_entry.id   AF-S9URF7-F1
#
_cell.length_a   1.000
_cell.length_b   1.000
_cell.length_c   1.000
_cell.angle_alpha   90.00
_cell.angle_beta   90.00
_cell.angle_gamma   90.00
#
_symmetry.space_group_name_H-M   'P 1'
#
loop_
_entity.id
_entity.type
_entity.pdbx_description
1 polymer ?
#
loop_
_entity_poly.entity_id
_entity_poly.type
_entity_poly.pdbx_seq_one_letter_code
_entity_poly.pdbx_strand_id
1 'polypeptide(L)'
;MSSNGCLLEAHISGTCMSYFVSAAYAAEPSRKYLFDLYGHFDMRSVVTDISEGTDIKEVIIICASPQTHEPPSIANVTHIGYMSISKSPVHKLSYQDTLLIKKNSEDPQSKILFLLTVETTTPKSTSTAKLDFTVFQAGATEYSGPRPVPLKIDNFVDSLQGFTKLADMFRRNPSVLFEKKKSKQADEKPSSFDTAVTQLDNRFNEKLALISRIIELKLLLEQY
;
A
#
# COMPACT_ATOMS: atom_id res chain seq x y z
N MET A 1 17.58 4.96 29.74
CA MET A 1 18.02 4.54 28.40
C MET A 1 16.84 4.69 27.46
N SER A 2 16.71 5.85 26.82
CA SER A 2 15.68 6.09 25.81
C SER A 2 16.06 5.31 24.56
N SER A 3 15.23 4.37 24.14
CA SER A 3 15.32 3.83 22.78
C SER A 3 15.13 5.01 21.82
N ASN A 4 16.20 5.39 21.13
CA ASN A 4 16.10 6.28 19.98
C ASN A 4 15.21 5.57 18.96
N GLY A 5 13.93 5.96 18.93
CA GLY A 5 12.94 5.36 18.05
C GLY A 5 13.35 5.63 16.62
N CYS A 6 13.62 4.56 15.85
CA CYS A 6 13.76 4.65 14.42
C CYS A 6 12.50 5.33 13.85
N LEU A 7 12.67 6.47 13.20
CA LEU A 7 11.56 7.23 12.62
C LEU A 7 11.06 6.47 11.39
N LEU A 8 9.76 6.21 11.31
CA LEU A 8 9.13 5.58 10.13
C LEU A 8 8.49 6.66 9.25
N GLU A 9 8.72 6.59 7.94
CA GLU A 9 8.08 7.43 6.93
C GLU A 9 7.50 6.55 5.81
N ALA A 10 6.25 6.80 5.42
CA ALA A 10 5.58 6.06 4.35
C ALA A 10 5.63 6.83 3.03
N HIS A 11 5.84 6.11 1.93
CA HIS A 11 5.87 6.64 0.57
C HIS A 11 4.89 5.88 -0.31
N ILE A 12 4.19 6.62 -1.19
CA ILE A 12 3.32 6.05 -2.21
C ILE A 12 3.35 6.92 -3.46
N SER A 13 3.33 6.31 -4.65
CA SER A 13 3.21 7.08 -5.89
C SER A 13 1.79 7.65 -6.07
N GLY A 14 1.67 8.79 -6.75
CA GLY A 14 0.36 9.35 -7.12
C GLY A 14 -0.51 8.37 -7.93
N THR A 15 0.10 7.53 -8.78
CA THR A 15 -0.61 6.49 -9.54
C THR A 15 -1.18 5.41 -8.62
N CYS A 16 -0.37 4.87 -7.70
CA CYS A 16 -0.84 3.88 -6.73
C CYS A 16 -1.95 4.44 -5.84
N MET A 17 -1.77 5.65 -5.32
CA MET A 17 -2.78 6.33 -4.52
C MET A 17 -4.09 6.52 -5.30
N SER A 18 -4.03 6.86 -6.59
CA SER A 18 -5.23 7.01 -7.42
C SER A 18 -6.03 5.71 -7.56
N TYR A 19 -5.37 4.55 -7.63
CA TYR A 19 -6.05 3.26 -7.64
C TYR A 19 -6.76 2.99 -6.31
N PHE A 20 -6.14 3.31 -5.18
CA PHE A 20 -6.75 3.13 -3.86
C PHE A 20 -7.93 4.09 -3.64
N VAL A 21 -7.81 5.34 -4.08
CA VAL A 21 -8.90 6.33 -4.08
C VAL A 21 -10.07 5.82 -4.93
N SER A 22 -9.81 5.33 -6.14
CA SER A 22 -10.85 4.77 -7.01
C SER A 22 -11.55 3.58 -6.35
N ALA A 23 -10.79 2.69 -5.70
CA ALA A 23 -11.35 1.56 -4.96
C ALA A 23 -12.20 2.03 -3.76
N ALA A 24 -11.78 3.10 -3.08
CA ALA A 24 -12.51 3.67 -1.95
C ALA A 24 -13.87 4.24 -2.36
N TYR A 25 -13.94 4.94 -3.50
CA TYR A 25 -15.21 5.42 -4.03
C TYR A 25 -16.12 4.30 -4.55
N ALA A 26 -15.55 3.21 -5.06
CA ALA A 26 -16.31 2.03 -5.50
C ALA A 26 -16.85 1.18 -4.33
N ALA A 27 -16.35 1.36 -3.10
CA ALA A 27 -16.80 0.59 -1.93
C ALA A 27 -18.29 0.78 -1.63
N GLU A 28 -18.98 -0.28 -1.19
CA GLU A 28 -20.37 -0.19 -0.75
C GLU A 28 -20.47 0.55 0.60
N PRO A 29 -21.50 1.39 0.80
CA PRO A 29 -21.82 1.92 2.13
C PRO A 29 -22.04 0.80 3.15
N SER A 30 -21.72 1.05 4.41
CA SER A 30 -21.89 0.09 5.53
C SER A 30 -21.04 -1.18 5.43
N ARG A 31 -20.17 -1.30 4.43
CA ARG A 31 -19.21 -2.39 4.29
C ARG A 31 -17.78 -1.89 4.45
N LYS A 32 -16.98 -2.70 5.12
CA LYS A 32 -15.54 -2.50 5.28
C LYS A 32 -14.80 -3.51 4.42
N TYR A 33 -13.80 -3.03 3.67
CA TYR A 33 -12.98 -3.85 2.80
C TYR A 33 -11.55 -3.89 3.35
N LEU A 34 -10.98 -5.09 3.42
CA LEU A 34 -9.62 -5.33 3.90
C LEU A 34 -8.77 -5.89 2.76
N PHE A 35 -7.55 -5.38 2.68
CA PHE A 35 -6.57 -5.74 1.67
C PHE A 35 -5.21 -6.00 2.31
N ASP A 36 -4.44 -6.89 1.73
CA ASP A 36 -3.02 -7.06 1.99
C ASP A 36 -2.22 -6.00 1.22
N LEU A 37 -1.31 -5.31 1.88
CA LEU A 37 -0.43 -4.30 1.28
C LEU A 37 0.94 -4.89 0.95
N TYR A 38 1.44 -4.50 -0.22
CA TYR A 38 2.74 -4.94 -0.72
C TYR A 38 3.62 -3.76 -1.07
N GLY A 39 4.92 -3.96 -0.81
CA GLY A 39 5.90 -2.90 -0.85
C GLY A 39 7.28 -3.35 -0.38
N HIS A 40 8.09 -2.37 0.01
CA HIS A 40 9.42 -2.60 0.57
C HIS A 40 9.70 -1.70 1.76
N PHE A 41 10.70 -2.11 2.54
CA PHE A 41 11.35 -1.26 3.53
C PHE A 41 12.72 -0.84 3.01
N ASP A 42 13.05 0.44 3.15
CA ASP A 42 14.38 0.98 2.90
C ASP A 42 14.86 1.75 4.14
N MET A 43 16.16 2.01 4.23
CA MET A 43 16.76 2.78 5.32
C MET A 43 17.48 4.00 4.76
N ARG A 44 17.05 5.19 5.19
CA ARG A 44 17.70 6.46 4.85
C ARG A 44 18.44 7.00 6.07
N SER A 45 19.76 7.02 6.01
CA SER A 45 20.58 7.73 7.00
C SER A 45 20.60 9.21 6.68
N VAL A 46 20.19 10.04 7.64
CA VAL A 46 20.29 11.49 7.56
C VAL A 46 21.49 11.92 8.39
N VAL A 47 22.47 12.52 7.72
CA VAL A 47 23.59 13.18 8.39
C VAL A 47 23.07 14.52 8.87
N THR A 48 22.94 14.67 10.19
CA THR A 48 22.64 15.97 10.80
C THR A 48 23.94 16.67 11.17
N ASP A 49 23.89 17.99 11.40
CA ASP A 49 25.06 18.77 11.81
C ASP A 49 25.62 18.35 13.19
N ILE A 50 24.85 17.56 13.93
CA ILE A 50 25.28 16.84 15.12
C ILE A 50 25.83 15.50 14.63
N SER A 51 27.05 15.12 15.04
CA SER A 51 27.79 13.93 14.61
C SER A 51 27.11 12.56 14.84
N GLU A 52 25.81 12.53 15.13
CA GLU A 52 24.95 11.35 15.18
C GLU A 52 24.10 11.29 13.91
N GLY A 53 24.32 10.25 13.10
CA GLY A 53 23.42 9.93 11.99
C GLY A 53 22.08 9.47 12.54
N THR A 54 20.98 10.03 12.03
CA THR A 54 19.63 9.54 12.35
C THR A 54 19.16 8.66 11.21
N ASP A 55 18.89 7.39 11.51
CA ASP A 55 18.30 6.47 10.54
C ASP A 55 16.78 6.60 10.52
N ILE A 56 16.23 6.80 9.32
CA ILE A 56 14.80 6.81 9.04
C ILE A 56 14.48 5.54 8.26
N LYS A 57 13.60 4.71 8.82
CA LYS A 57 13.01 3.57 8.11
C LYS A 57 11.94 4.13 7.18
N GLU A 58 12.00 3.76 5.91
CA GLU A 58 11.03 4.16 4.91
C GLU A 58 10.23 2.94 4.49
N VAL A 59 8.91 3.08 4.36
CA VAL A 59 8.02 2.05 3.82
C VAL A 59 7.44 2.53 2.51
N ILE A 60 7.75 1.83 1.42
CA ILE A 60 7.32 2.16 0.07
C ILE A 60 6.15 1.27 -0.30
N ILE A 61 4.97 1.87 -0.47
CA ILE A 61 3.72 1.18 -0.80
C ILE A 61 3.57 1.11 -2.32
N ILE A 62 3.35 -0.10 -2.86
CA ILE A 62 3.33 -0.35 -4.31
C ILE A 62 1.96 -0.79 -4.78
N CYS A 63 1.35 -1.74 -4.07
CA CYS A 63 0.04 -2.28 -4.46
C CYS A 63 -0.69 -2.92 -3.28
N ALA A 64 -1.94 -3.28 -3.53
CA ALA A 64 -2.79 -3.98 -2.59
C ALA A 64 -3.53 -5.12 -3.28
N SER A 65 -3.80 -6.21 -2.55
CA SER A 65 -4.62 -7.34 -3.00
C SER A 65 -5.74 -7.60 -1.99
N PRO A 66 -6.96 -8.02 -2.41
CA PRO A 66 -7.99 -8.44 -1.48
C PRO A 66 -7.44 -9.46 -0.49
N GLN A 67 -7.79 -9.30 0.80
CA GLN A 67 -7.26 -10.17 1.84
C GLN A 67 -7.69 -11.62 1.61
N THR A 68 -6.72 -12.52 1.58
CA THR A 68 -6.92 -13.97 1.50
C THR A 68 -6.41 -14.65 2.76
N HIS A 69 -6.77 -15.92 2.97
CA HIS A 69 -6.26 -16.69 4.12
C HIS A 69 -4.73 -16.81 4.08
N GLU A 70 -4.17 -16.93 2.88
CA GLU A 70 -2.75 -16.87 2.60
C GLU A 70 -2.49 -15.74 1.61
N PRO A 71 -1.76 -14.68 2.00
CA PRO A 71 -1.44 -13.59 1.09
C PRO A 71 -0.60 -14.12 -0.09
N PRO A 72 -0.97 -13.82 -1.35
CA PRO A 72 -0.18 -14.26 -2.49
C PRO A 72 1.24 -13.69 -2.40
N SER A 73 2.23 -14.53 -2.70
CA SER A 73 3.61 -14.04 -2.93
C SER A 73 3.63 -13.33 -4.28
N ILE A 74 4.00 -12.06 -4.27
CA ILE A 74 4.14 -11.25 -5.48
C ILE A 74 5.63 -11.09 -5.74
N ALA A 75 6.07 -11.41 -6.96
CA ALA A 75 7.47 -11.30 -7.34
C ALA A 75 7.99 -9.87 -7.09
N ASN A 76 9.18 -9.79 -6.51
CA ASN A 76 9.89 -8.54 -6.25
C ASN A 76 9.19 -7.57 -5.29
N VAL A 77 8.19 -7.97 -4.50
CA VAL A 77 7.60 -7.14 -3.43
C VAL A 77 7.30 -7.97 -2.19
N THR A 78 7.31 -7.35 -1.02
CA THR A 78 7.03 -8.03 0.25
C THR A 78 5.71 -7.58 0.84
N HIS A 79 5.04 -8.44 1.61
CA HIS A 79 3.89 -8.03 2.43
C HIS A 79 4.37 -7.06 3.51
N ILE A 80 3.83 -5.83 3.50
CA ILE A 80 4.24 -4.75 4.42
C ILE A 80 3.15 -4.39 5.42
N GLY A 81 1.96 -4.97 5.30
CA GLY A 81 0.84 -4.69 6.19
C GLY A 81 -0.50 -4.81 5.50
N TYR A 82 -1.43 -3.94 5.89
CA TYR A 82 -2.83 -4.05 5.48
C TYR A 82 -3.41 -2.71 5.07
N MET A 83 -4.45 -2.73 4.25
CA MET A 83 -5.24 -1.56 3.91
C MET A 83 -6.71 -1.80 4.27
N SER A 84 -7.31 -0.80 4.92
CA SER A 84 -8.71 -0.80 5.31
C SER A 84 -9.42 0.33 4.59
N ILE A 85 -10.46 -0.01 3.83
CA ILE A 85 -11.32 0.94 3.12
C ILE A 85 -12.72 0.88 3.72
N SER A 86 -13.29 2.04 4.04
CA SER A 86 -14.68 2.13 4.49
C SER A 86 -15.36 3.43 4.03
N LYS A 87 -16.69 3.39 3.95
CA LYS A 87 -17.53 4.59 3.85
C LYS A 87 -18.14 4.87 5.22
N SER A 88 -17.69 5.92 5.89
CA SER A 88 -18.03 6.22 7.30
C SER A 88 -18.01 7.72 7.55
N PRO A 89 -18.88 8.25 8.43
CA PRO A 89 -18.83 9.66 8.84
C PRO A 89 -17.60 10.00 9.69
N VAL A 90 -16.87 8.99 10.19
CA VAL A 90 -15.73 9.18 11.08
C VAL A 90 -14.52 8.44 10.53
N HIS A 91 -13.40 9.17 10.38
CA HIS A 91 -12.08 8.61 10.08
C HIS A 91 -11.38 8.17 11.38
N LYS A 92 -11.66 6.94 11.82
CA LYS A 92 -11.07 6.37 13.03
C LYS A 92 -10.87 4.86 12.86
N LEU A 93 -9.79 4.35 13.46
CA LEU A 93 -9.51 2.92 13.55
C LEU A 93 -10.65 2.19 14.26
N SER A 94 -11.14 1.10 13.65
CA SER A 94 -12.05 0.20 14.34
C SER A 94 -11.29 -0.71 15.32
N TYR A 95 -12.03 -1.40 16.19
CA TYR A 95 -11.44 -2.43 17.04
C TYR A 95 -10.75 -3.53 16.20
N GLN A 96 -11.37 -3.93 15.10
CA GLN A 96 -10.80 -4.91 14.17
C GLN A 96 -9.51 -4.41 13.51
N ASP A 97 -9.40 -3.12 13.16
CA ASP A 97 -8.16 -2.54 12.65
C ASP A 97 -7.04 -2.61 13.67
N THR A 98 -7.38 -2.29 14.92
CA THR A 98 -6.44 -2.31 16.04
C THR A 98 -5.96 -3.73 16.32
N LEU A 99 -6.83 -4.73 16.17
CA LEU A 99 -6.42 -6.13 16.24
C LEU A 99 -5.55 -6.51 15.03
N LEU A 100 -5.90 -6.10 13.82
CA LEU A 100 -5.17 -6.47 12.61
C LEU A 100 -3.71 -6.02 12.65
N ILE A 101 -3.46 -4.79 13.13
CA ILE A 101 -2.11 -4.23 13.25
C ILE A 101 -1.33 -4.82 14.44
N LYS A 102 -2.01 -5.35 15.47
CA LYS A 102 -1.38 -5.94 16.67
C LYS A 102 -1.18 -7.46 16.62
N LYS A 103 -2.08 -8.19 15.97
CA LYS A 103 -2.24 -9.65 16.11
C LYS A 103 -1.21 -10.46 15.33
N ASN A 104 -0.45 -9.84 14.41
CA ASN A 104 0.36 -10.55 13.43
C ASN A 104 1.82 -10.11 13.39
N SER A 105 2.39 -9.59 14.48
CA SER A 105 3.74 -9.04 14.45
C SER A 105 4.69 -9.75 15.42
N GLU A 106 5.55 -10.62 14.90
CA GLU A 106 6.80 -11.00 15.58
C GLU A 106 7.74 -9.77 15.69
N ASP A 107 7.59 -8.81 14.76
CA ASP A 107 8.16 -7.45 14.86
C ASP A 107 7.06 -6.39 14.67
N PRO A 108 6.49 -5.81 15.74
CA PRO A 108 5.45 -4.77 15.69
C PRO A 108 5.86 -3.54 14.87
N GLN A 109 7.17 -3.29 14.72
CA GLN A 109 7.68 -2.14 14.00
C GLN A 109 7.77 -2.36 12.48
N SER A 110 7.39 -3.56 12.00
CA SER A 110 7.50 -3.94 10.59
C SER A 110 6.19 -3.86 9.81
N LYS A 111 5.03 -3.63 10.44
CA LYS A 111 3.74 -3.63 9.72
C LYS A 111 3.01 -2.31 9.82
N ILE A 112 2.42 -1.91 8.70
CA ILE A 112 1.57 -0.72 8.62
C ILE A 112 0.11 -1.07 8.36
N LEU A 113 -0.79 -0.16 8.73
CA LEU A 113 -2.18 -0.17 8.33
C LEU A 113 -2.50 1.12 7.60
N PHE A 114 -2.88 1.04 6.33
CA PHE A 114 -3.36 2.17 5.57
C PHE A 114 -4.90 2.26 5.67
N LEU A 115 -5.40 3.25 6.40
CA LEU A 115 -6.84 3.50 6.52
C LEU A 115 -7.27 4.55 5.50
N LEU A 116 -8.27 4.21 4.67
CA LEU A 116 -8.97 5.15 3.79
C LEU A 116 -10.45 5.19 4.18
N THR A 117 -10.99 6.40 4.32
CA THR A 117 -12.39 6.63 4.67
C THR A 117 -13.02 7.63 3.74
N VAL A 118 -14.06 7.21 3.00
CA VAL A 118 -14.91 8.15 2.25
C VAL A 118 -16.02 8.62 3.18
N GLU A 119 -16.13 9.94 3.33
CA GLU A 119 -17.14 10.54 4.19
C GLU A 119 -18.54 10.39 3.58
N THR A 120 -19.49 9.88 4.35
CA THR A 120 -20.88 9.67 3.90
C THR A 120 -21.81 10.85 4.22
N THR A 121 -21.37 11.79 5.05
CA THR A 121 -22.17 12.88 5.61
C THR A 121 -21.81 14.23 5.00
N THR A 122 -21.77 14.35 3.68
CA THR A 122 -21.76 15.67 3.04
C THR A 122 -23.19 16.20 2.97
N PRO A 123 -23.53 17.34 3.61
CA PRO A 123 -24.90 17.82 3.71
C PRO A 123 -25.43 18.21 2.33
N LYS A 124 -26.58 17.63 1.92
CA LYS A 124 -27.62 17.98 0.92
C LYS A 124 -27.28 18.71 -0.42
N SER A 125 -26.09 19.26 -0.64
CA SER A 125 -25.54 19.70 -1.92
C SER A 125 -24.35 18.81 -2.28
N THR A 126 -24.61 17.80 -3.09
CA THR A 126 -23.71 16.69 -3.50
C THR A 126 -22.51 17.11 -4.36
N SER A 127 -22.01 18.34 -4.26
CA SER A 127 -20.93 18.85 -5.12
C SER A 127 -19.51 18.57 -4.60
N THR A 128 -19.37 18.22 -3.32
CA THR A 128 -18.07 17.97 -2.69
C THR A 128 -18.03 16.56 -2.13
N ALA A 129 -16.99 15.81 -2.44
CA ALA A 129 -16.69 14.52 -1.85
C ALA A 129 -15.40 14.62 -1.04
N LYS A 130 -15.37 14.02 0.15
CA LYS A 130 -14.21 13.99 1.04
C LYS A 130 -13.72 12.56 1.24
N LEU A 131 -12.41 12.40 1.11
CA LEU A 131 -11.69 11.16 1.40
C LEU A 131 -10.59 11.51 2.42
N ASP A 132 -10.65 10.87 3.57
CA ASP A 132 -9.61 10.96 4.60
C ASP A 132 -8.73 9.71 4.53
N PHE A 133 -7.43 9.87 4.73
CA PHE A 133 -6.49 8.76 4.71
C PHE A 133 -5.39 8.94 5.76
N THR A 134 -5.02 7.85 6.43
CA THR A 134 -3.94 7.83 7.44
C THR A 134 -3.21 6.49 7.40
N VAL A 135 -1.89 6.52 7.47
CA VAL A 135 -1.07 5.32 7.69
C VAL A 135 -0.77 5.19 9.18
N PHE A 136 -0.98 4.01 9.73
CA PHE A 136 -0.68 3.69 11.13
C PHE A 136 0.40 2.63 11.21
N GLN A 137 1.24 2.71 12.24
CA GLN A 137 2.15 1.66 12.67
C GLN A 137 1.65 1.08 13.99
N ALA A 138 1.94 -0.19 14.26
CA ALA A 138 1.70 -0.74 15.60
C ALA A 138 2.50 0.08 16.64
N GLY A 139 1.94 0.21 17.84
CA GLY A 139 2.65 0.84 18.93
C GLY A 139 3.90 0.03 19.33
N ALA A 140 4.92 0.70 19.87
CA ALA A 140 6.18 0.07 20.29
C ALA A 140 6.00 -1.01 21.37
N THR A 141 4.89 -0.99 22.10
CA THR A 141 4.50 -1.99 23.10
C THR A 141 3.07 -2.45 22.85
N GLU A 142 2.72 -3.65 23.33
CA GLU A 142 1.37 -4.23 23.21
C GLU A 142 0.26 -3.31 23.75
N TYR A 143 0.58 -2.52 24.78
CA TYR A 143 -0.33 -1.57 25.43
C TYR A 143 -0.38 -0.21 24.74
N SER A 144 0.62 0.15 23.93
CA SER A 144 0.60 1.40 23.20
C SER A 144 -0.37 1.33 22.01
N GLY A 145 -1.12 2.42 21.81
CA GLY A 145 -2.02 2.55 20.68
C GLY A 145 -1.24 2.64 19.35
N PRO A 146 -1.88 2.30 18.21
CA PRO A 146 -1.30 2.54 16.90
C PRO A 146 -0.95 4.02 16.72
N ARG A 147 0.19 4.30 16.11
CA ARG A 147 0.70 5.67 15.90
C ARG A 147 0.57 6.06 14.43
N PRO A 148 0.10 7.28 14.12
CA PRO A 148 0.09 7.75 12.75
C PRO A 148 1.52 7.93 12.24
N VAL A 149 1.73 7.58 10.98
CA VAL A 149 3.01 7.65 10.28
C VAL A 149 2.90 8.74 9.20
N PRO A 150 3.89 9.63 9.06
CA PRO A 150 3.95 10.58 7.95
C PRO A 150 3.87 9.84 6.61
N LEU A 151 2.93 10.22 5.75
CA LEU A 151 2.80 9.70 4.40
C LEU A 151 3.21 10.77 3.39
N LYS A 152 4.15 10.44 2.52
CA LYS A 152 4.55 11.25 1.37
C LYS A 152 3.98 10.64 0.09
N ILE A 153 3.30 11.48 -0.67
CA ILE A 153 2.80 11.11 -2.01
C ILE A 153 3.80 11.65 -3.02
N ASP A 154 4.54 10.74 -3.65
CA ASP A 154 5.59 11.11 -4.60
C ASP A 154 4.95 11.77 -5.83
N ASN A 155 5.42 12.99 -6.11
CA ASN A 155 4.96 13.85 -7.20
C ASN A 155 6.17 14.47 -7.92
N PHE A 156 5.96 15.04 -9.11
CA PHE A 156 7.05 15.58 -9.94
C PHE A 156 7.69 16.87 -9.41
N VAL A 157 7.05 17.55 -8.45
CA VAL A 157 7.46 18.88 -7.95
C VAL A 157 8.37 18.74 -6.74
N ASP A 158 8.08 17.78 -5.86
CA ASP A 158 8.95 17.44 -4.74
C ASP A 158 10.12 16.59 -5.21
N SER A 159 11.27 16.77 -4.55
CA SER A 159 12.57 16.20 -4.91
C SER A 159 12.47 14.82 -5.55
N LEU A 160 13.16 14.60 -6.69
CA LEU A 160 13.23 13.36 -7.47
C LEU A 160 13.56 12.09 -6.67
N GLN A 161 13.85 12.19 -5.36
CA GLN A 161 14.13 11.12 -4.41
C GLN A 161 13.11 9.97 -4.47
N GLY A 162 11.80 10.25 -4.51
CA GLY A 162 10.76 9.20 -4.59
C GLY A 162 10.81 8.42 -5.91
N PHE A 163 10.95 9.15 -7.03
CA PHE A 163 11.10 8.54 -8.35
C PHE A 163 12.42 7.78 -8.52
N THR A 164 13.52 8.28 -7.97
CA THR A 164 14.79 7.54 -7.99
C THR A 164 14.69 6.25 -7.19
N LYS A 165 13.94 6.22 -6.08
CA LYS A 165 13.70 5.00 -5.30
C LYS A 165 12.84 4.00 -6.06
N LEU A 166 11.73 4.46 -6.66
CA LEU A 166 10.89 3.62 -7.52
C LEU A 166 11.65 3.10 -8.75
N ALA A 167 12.49 3.92 -9.36
CA ALA A 167 13.33 3.52 -10.50
C ALA A 167 14.45 2.54 -10.08
N ASP A 168 15.06 2.74 -8.92
CA ASP A 168 16.05 1.83 -8.35
C ASP A 168 15.43 0.49 -7.92
N MET A 169 14.14 0.44 -7.57
CA MET A 169 13.43 -0.82 -7.29
C MET A 169 13.41 -1.77 -8.50
N PHE A 170 13.20 -1.24 -9.71
CA PHE A 170 13.28 -2.06 -10.94
C PHE A 170 14.72 -2.47 -11.29
N ARG A 171 15.73 -1.86 -10.66
CA ARG A 171 17.14 -2.26 -10.78
C ARG A 171 17.58 -3.27 -9.71
N ARG A 172 16.95 -3.25 -8.53
CA ARG A 172 17.30 -4.07 -7.35
C ARG A 172 16.46 -5.35 -7.25
N ASN A 173 16.36 -6.09 -8.36
CA ASN A 173 15.87 -7.46 -8.30
C ASN A 173 16.85 -8.28 -7.42
N PRO A 174 16.40 -8.98 -6.36
CA PRO A 174 17.29 -9.74 -5.47
C PRO A 174 18.04 -10.88 -6.18
N SER A 175 17.61 -11.31 -7.37
CA SER A 175 18.39 -12.21 -8.24
C SER A 175 19.64 -11.55 -8.83
N VAL A 176 19.73 -10.22 -8.81
CA VAL A 176 20.83 -9.42 -9.42
C VAL A 176 21.79 -8.89 -8.35
N LEU A 177 21.40 -8.87 -7.08
CA LEU A 177 22.16 -8.18 -6.01
C LEU A 177 23.43 -8.91 -5.51
N PHE A 178 23.74 -10.11 -6.01
CA PHE A 178 24.99 -10.81 -5.65
C PHE A 178 25.97 -11.05 -6.81
N GLU A 179 25.67 -10.65 -8.03
CA GLU A 179 26.66 -10.69 -9.11
C GLU A 179 27.14 -9.28 -9.47
N LYS A 180 28.10 -8.79 -8.67
CA LYS A 180 29.17 -7.90 -9.16
C LYS A 180 30.09 -8.62 -10.18
N LYS A 181 29.53 -9.49 -11.02
CA LYS A 181 30.17 -9.94 -12.26
C LYS A 181 29.55 -9.11 -13.36
N LYS A 182 30.41 -8.48 -14.15
CA LYS A 182 30.03 -7.81 -15.39
C LYS A 182 29.22 -8.78 -16.25
N SER A 183 27.89 -8.77 -16.15
CA SER A 183 27.07 -9.52 -17.10
C SER A 183 27.20 -8.78 -18.44
N LYS A 184 27.79 -9.47 -19.42
CA LYS A 184 27.87 -9.02 -20.82
C LYS A 184 26.60 -9.40 -21.59
N GLN A 185 25.45 -9.49 -20.92
CA GLN A 185 24.18 -9.77 -21.56
C GLN A 185 23.15 -8.77 -21.06
N ALA A 186 22.85 -7.80 -21.92
CA ALA A 186 21.64 -6.99 -21.85
C ALA A 186 20.47 -7.84 -22.39
N ASP A 187 20.15 -8.95 -21.71
CA ASP A 187 19.00 -9.79 -22.05
C ASP A 187 17.94 -9.62 -20.97
N GLU A 188 17.25 -8.49 -21.05
CA GLU A 188 15.84 -8.35 -20.74
C GLU A 188 15.48 -6.93 -21.20
N LYS A 189 15.08 -6.81 -22.48
CA LYS A 189 14.36 -5.60 -22.89
C LYS A 189 13.12 -5.54 -21.99
N PRO A 190 12.94 -4.50 -21.17
CA PRO A 190 11.65 -4.33 -20.49
C PRO A 190 10.58 -4.40 -21.57
N SER A 191 9.52 -5.19 -21.33
CA SER A 191 8.37 -5.20 -22.23
C SER A 191 8.02 -3.75 -22.52
N SER A 192 7.90 -3.41 -23.81
CA SER A 192 7.57 -2.03 -24.17
C SER A 192 6.34 -1.60 -23.40
N PHE A 193 6.28 -0.34 -22.97
CA PHE A 193 5.14 0.18 -22.22
C PHE A 193 3.81 -0.20 -22.90
N ASP A 194 3.77 -0.14 -24.23
CA ASP A 194 2.62 -0.55 -25.04
C ASP A 194 2.23 -2.03 -24.87
N THR A 195 3.22 -2.92 -24.75
CA THR A 195 2.98 -4.33 -24.43
C THR A 195 2.40 -4.50 -23.02
N ALA A 196 2.93 -3.77 -22.04
CA ALA A 196 2.41 -3.81 -20.67
C ALA A 196 0.97 -3.29 -20.58
N VAL A 197 0.65 -2.20 -21.30
CA VAL A 197 -0.71 -1.66 -21.43
C VAL A 197 -1.64 -2.70 -22.06
N THR A 198 -1.24 -3.29 -23.19
CA THR A 198 -2.04 -4.31 -23.87
C THR A 198 -2.32 -5.52 -22.97
N GLN A 199 -1.30 -5.98 -22.23
CA GLN A 199 -1.47 -7.07 -21.25
C GLN A 199 -2.41 -6.67 -20.12
N LEU A 200 -2.31 -5.44 -19.60
CA LEU A 200 -3.18 -4.93 -18.56
C LEU A 200 -4.64 -4.89 -19.04
N ASP A 201 -4.89 -4.40 -20.25
CA ASP A 201 -6.23 -4.34 -20.85
C ASP A 201 -6.83 -5.73 -21.01
N ASN A 202 -6.05 -6.69 -21.50
CA ASN A 202 -6.50 -8.08 -21.62
C ASN A 202 -6.88 -8.68 -20.25
N ARG A 203 -6.03 -8.50 -19.23
CA ARG A 203 -6.31 -8.97 -17.87
C ARG A 203 -7.52 -8.27 -17.24
N PHE A 204 -7.70 -7.00 -17.53
CA PHE A 204 -8.84 -6.24 -17.07
C PHE A 204 -10.14 -6.76 -17.69
N ASN A 205 -10.15 -7.02 -19.01
CA ASN A 205 -11.30 -7.60 -19.72
C ASN A 205 -11.62 -9.01 -19.21
N GLU A 206 -10.62 -9.86 -18.97
CA GLU A 206 -10.81 -11.18 -18.35
C GLU A 206 -11.46 -11.06 -16.96
N LYS A 207 -10.98 -10.14 -16.13
CA LYS A 207 -11.53 -9.88 -14.81
C LYS A 207 -13.00 -9.43 -14.88
N LEU A 208 -13.34 -8.54 -15.80
CA LEU A 208 -14.72 -8.09 -15.99
C LEU A 208 -15.64 -9.25 -16.40
N ALA A 209 -15.21 -10.10 -17.33
CA ALA A 209 -15.96 -11.27 -17.75
C ALA A 209 -16.21 -12.23 -16.58
N LEU A 210 -15.21 -12.48 -15.74
CA LEU A 210 -15.34 -13.31 -14.54
C LEU A 210 -16.29 -12.70 -13.50
N ILE A 211 -16.23 -11.39 -13.27
CA ILE A 211 -17.14 -10.70 -12.35
C ILE A 211 -18.59 -10.82 -12.82
N SER A 212 -18.86 -10.55 -14.11
CA SER A 212 -20.19 -10.71 -14.69
C SER A 212 -20.72 -12.13 -14.47
N ARG A 213 -19.87 -13.14 -14.71
CA ARG A 213 -20.25 -14.54 -14.52
C ARG A 213 -20.57 -14.87 -13.06
N ILE A 214 -19.80 -14.34 -12.10
CA ILE A 214 -20.08 -14.52 -10.67
C ILE A 214 -21.42 -13.89 -10.28
N ILE A 215 -21.73 -12.70 -10.82
CA ILE A 215 -23.01 -12.02 -10.55
C ILE A 215 -24.17 -12.84 -11.10
N GLU A 216 -24.09 -13.33 -12.34
CA GLU A 216 -25.11 -14.23 -12.92
C GLU A 216 -25.36 -15.46 -12.06
N LEU A 217 -24.28 -16.12 -11.60
CA LEU A 217 -24.39 -17.32 -10.77
C LEU A 217 -25.02 -17.03 -9.41
N LYS A 218 -24.72 -15.87 -8.80
CA LYS A 218 -25.36 -15.45 -7.54
C LYS A 218 -26.86 -15.23 -7.72
N LEU A 219 -27.27 -14.55 -8.79
CA LEU A 219 -28.67 -14.31 -9.08
C LEU A 219 -29.45 -15.63 -9.30
N LEU A 220 -28.83 -16.60 -9.97
CA LEU A 220 -29.42 -17.93 -10.13
C LEU A 220 -29.57 -18.67 -8.79
N LEU A 221 -28.56 -18.58 -7.92
CA LEU A 221 -28.61 -19.20 -6.59
C LEU A 221 -29.67 -18.58 -5.68
N GLU A 222 -29.93 -17.28 -5.79
CA GLU A 222 -30.97 -16.59 -5.01
C GLU A 222 -32.41 -16.90 -5.49
N GLN A 223 -32.57 -17.50 -6.67
CA GLN A 223 -33.87 -17.93 -7.21
C GLN A 223 -34.30 -19.33 -6.76
N TYR A 224 -33.42 -20.07 -6.07
CA TYR A 224 -33.68 -21.39 -5.48
C TYR A 224 -33.69 -21.32 -3.95
#